data_AF-A0A8X8BVD8-F1
#
_entry.id   AF-A0A8X8BVD8-F1
#
_cell.length_a   1.000
_cell.length_b   1.000
_cell.length_c   1.000
_cell.angle_alpha   90.00
_cell.angle_beta   90.00
_cell.angle_gamma   90.00
#
_symmetry.space_group_name_H-M   'P 1'
#
loop_
_entity.id
_entity.type
_entity.pdbx_description
1 polymer ?
#
loop_
_entity_poly.entity_id
_entity_poly.type
_entity_poly.pdbx_seq_one_letter_code
_entity_poly.pdbx_strand_id
1 'polypeptide(L)'
;MAAHEKEDTAVCLSTADADPPIPYYVAELLKEEVGEDVKDLKKVRGLLDKAMQEKAALEKQVISVSSSVPLKMEKALSEADRAQQTLGNIVEQERCLANCIVQHLQISQPWMDQLSLLMGQIEETERCLAYLRWISRVEELSDTIQQHMMTSNISEAASGLVALAELDIRLQESSCTHLVSFIRDTVRFWHKILKDKLSRDDLISEQRLFPERYGLPPSAPISLPIQIMLQPLIKRFRYHFFGSRQTNVLHKPEWYLTQVLMWITNHSQFLEERVQPLLDKVGAAVDARLEFSRGLLDLVLEKLAQDVPRLLYDDALFCHLVDEVLLFEKELHGTHAYPSTLPGTLHILADETIFQKWVSVERKCESGADDERVFEWATLLGVKCLR
;
A
#
# COMPACT_ATOMS: atom_id res chain seq x y z
N MET A 1 -53.51 -42.89 -6.82
CA MET A 1 -53.12 -42.54 -8.20
C MET A 1 -52.35 -43.73 -8.73
N ALA A 2 -53.03 -44.72 -9.32
CA ALA A 2 -53.26 -44.84 -10.79
C ALA A 2 -51.90 -44.89 -11.51
N ALA A 3 -51.51 -45.94 -12.23
CA ALA A 3 -52.25 -46.84 -13.10
C ALA A 3 -51.49 -48.20 -13.21
N HIS A 4 -52.20 -49.35 -13.34
CA HIS A 4 -52.22 -50.21 -14.55
C HIS A 4 -50.82 -50.66 -15.04
N GLU A 5 -50.47 -51.94 -15.12
CA GLU A 5 -51.19 -53.07 -15.70
C GLU A 5 -50.73 -54.41 -15.09
N LYS A 6 -51.71 -55.28 -14.82
CA LYS A 6 -51.53 -56.73 -14.69
C LYS A 6 -51.51 -57.31 -16.11
N GLU A 7 -50.44 -58.01 -16.47
CA GLU A 7 -50.49 -59.01 -17.54
C GLU A 7 -50.66 -60.39 -16.90
N ASP A 8 -51.91 -60.67 -16.52
CA ASP A 8 -52.41 -62.04 -16.41
C ASP A 8 -52.50 -62.59 -17.85
N THR A 9 -51.44 -63.26 -18.32
CA THR A 9 -51.58 -64.16 -19.48
C THR A 9 -52.35 -65.40 -19.04
N ALA A 10 -53.67 -65.22 -18.91
CA ALA A 10 -54.64 -66.28 -18.99
C ALA A 10 -54.58 -66.83 -20.42
N VAL A 11 -53.72 -67.82 -20.65
CA VAL A 11 -53.76 -68.61 -21.87
C VAL A 11 -55.09 -69.34 -21.89
N CYS A 12 -55.95 -68.92 -22.82
CA CYS A 12 -57.21 -69.55 -23.15
C CYS A 12 -57.02 -71.06 -23.28
N LEU A 13 -57.58 -71.81 -22.34
CA LEU A 13 -57.95 -73.20 -22.56
C LEU A 13 -59.13 -73.20 -23.55
N SER A 14 -58.81 -73.11 -24.84
CA SER A 14 -59.73 -73.47 -25.91
C SER A 14 -59.93 -74.98 -25.84
N THR A 15 -60.95 -75.41 -25.11
CA THR A 15 -61.50 -76.76 -25.17
C THR A 15 -62.30 -76.91 -26.46
N ALA A 16 -61.62 -77.31 -27.54
CA ALA A 16 -62.10 -77.85 -28.82
C ALA A 16 -60.90 -77.73 -29.78
N ASP A 17 -60.24 -78.78 -30.26
CA ASP A 17 -60.70 -80.10 -30.62
C ASP A 17 -59.86 -81.18 -29.91
N ALA A 18 -60.53 -82.25 -29.46
CA ALA A 18 -59.81 -83.47 -29.17
C ALA A 18 -59.16 -83.94 -30.48
N ASP A 19 -57.82 -84.01 -30.52
CA ASP A 19 -57.10 -84.63 -31.62
C ASP A 19 -57.81 -85.95 -31.97
N PRO A 20 -58.20 -86.16 -33.25
CA PRO A 20 -58.84 -87.39 -33.65
C PRO A 20 -57.99 -88.57 -33.18
N PRO A 21 -58.58 -89.62 -32.59
CA PRO A 21 -57.81 -90.76 -32.14
C PRO A 21 -56.90 -91.21 -33.28
N ILE A 22 -55.60 -91.45 -33.02
CA ILE A 22 -54.54 -91.85 -33.98
C ILE A 22 -55.05 -92.77 -35.12
N PRO A 23 -55.95 -93.75 -34.88
CA PRO A 23 -56.61 -94.50 -35.96
C PRO A 23 -57.20 -93.67 -37.11
N TYR A 24 -57.75 -92.47 -36.85
CA TYR A 24 -58.37 -91.60 -37.83
C TYR A 24 -57.34 -90.97 -38.77
N TYR A 25 -56.21 -90.50 -38.22
CA TYR A 25 -55.10 -89.94 -39.02
C TYR A 25 -54.45 -91.03 -39.89
N VAL A 26 -54.32 -92.24 -39.35
CA VAL A 26 -53.80 -93.41 -40.08
C VAL A 26 -54.78 -93.84 -41.18
N ALA A 27 -56.09 -93.78 -40.93
CA ALA A 27 -57.12 -94.10 -41.92
C ALA A 27 -57.20 -93.05 -43.03
N GLU A 28 -57.04 -91.76 -42.70
CA GLU A 28 -57.03 -90.67 -43.67
C GLU A 28 -55.80 -90.75 -44.59
N LEU A 29 -54.59 -90.96 -44.03
CA LEU A 29 -53.37 -91.22 -44.79
C LEU A 29 -53.48 -92.46 -45.69
N LEU A 30 -54.09 -93.55 -45.20
CA LEU A 30 -54.31 -94.75 -46.00
C LEU A 30 -55.31 -94.50 -47.14
N LYS A 31 -56.31 -93.64 -46.93
CA LYS A 31 -57.33 -93.32 -47.94
C LYS A 31 -56.82 -92.33 -49.00
N GLU A 32 -55.96 -91.39 -48.61
CA GLU A 32 -55.39 -90.37 -49.50
C GLU A 32 -54.31 -90.94 -50.43
N GLU A 33 -53.50 -91.89 -49.95
CA GLU A 33 -52.33 -92.39 -50.70
C GLU A 33 -52.55 -93.73 -51.43
N VAL A 34 -53.52 -94.57 -51.03
CA VAL A 34 -53.61 -95.97 -51.52
C VAL A 34 -54.70 -96.20 -52.57
N GLY A 35 -55.83 -95.47 -52.57
CA GLY A 35 -56.92 -95.67 -53.54
C GLY A 35 -57.49 -97.11 -53.61
N GLU A 36 -58.61 -97.33 -54.30
CA GLU A 36 -59.31 -98.64 -54.35
C GLU A 36 -58.70 -99.69 -55.31
N ASP A 37 -57.42 -99.58 -55.70
CA ASP A 37 -56.80 -100.49 -56.67
C ASP A 37 -55.79 -101.48 -56.03
N VAL A 38 -55.98 -102.77 -56.30
CA VAL A 38 -55.33 -103.90 -55.60
C VAL A 38 -53.81 -103.99 -55.90
N LYS A 39 -53.28 -103.19 -56.83
CA LYS A 39 -51.83 -103.11 -57.16
C LYS A 39 -51.03 -102.12 -56.29
N ASP A 40 -51.67 -101.24 -55.52
CA ASP A 40 -51.01 -100.21 -54.69
C ASP A 40 -50.55 -100.71 -53.29
N LEU A 41 -50.84 -101.98 -52.94
CA LEU A 41 -50.41 -102.63 -51.69
C LEU A 41 -48.87 -102.66 -51.47
N LYS A 42 -48.06 -102.55 -52.54
CA LYS A 42 -46.59 -102.43 -52.40
C LYS A 42 -46.16 -101.06 -51.83
N LYS A 43 -46.91 -99.99 -52.07
CA LYS A 43 -46.63 -98.66 -51.49
C LYS A 43 -46.89 -98.64 -49.99
N VAL A 44 -47.90 -99.36 -49.51
CA VAL A 44 -48.19 -99.53 -48.07
C VAL A 44 -47.02 -100.17 -47.33
N ARG A 45 -46.36 -101.17 -47.94
CA ARG A 45 -45.14 -101.77 -47.36
C ARG A 45 -43.96 -100.79 -47.33
N GLY A 46 -43.78 -99.97 -48.37
CA GLY A 46 -42.76 -98.92 -48.38
C GLY A 46 -43.01 -97.82 -47.34
N LEU A 47 -44.27 -97.42 -47.13
CA LEU A 47 -44.66 -96.48 -46.08
C LEU A 47 -44.47 -97.08 -44.69
N LEU A 48 -44.77 -98.37 -44.51
CA LEU A 48 -44.52 -99.07 -43.25
C LEU A 48 -43.02 -99.15 -42.93
N ASP A 49 -42.18 -99.46 -43.91
CA ASP A 49 -40.72 -99.52 -43.73
C ASP A 49 -40.15 -98.12 -43.43
N LYS A 50 -40.66 -97.08 -44.11
CA LYS A 50 -40.28 -95.68 -43.84
C LYS A 50 -40.72 -95.23 -42.45
N ALA A 51 -41.96 -95.53 -42.06
CA ALA A 51 -42.48 -95.23 -40.73
C ALA A 51 -41.74 -96.01 -39.63
N MET A 52 -41.33 -97.27 -39.89
CA MET A 52 -40.50 -98.03 -38.95
C MET A 52 -39.08 -97.49 -38.84
N GLN A 53 -38.47 -97.03 -39.93
CA GLN A 53 -37.17 -96.35 -39.88
C GLN A 53 -37.24 -95.01 -39.15
N GLU A 54 -38.27 -94.21 -39.41
CA GLU A 54 -38.49 -92.94 -38.71
C GLU A 54 -38.76 -93.19 -37.22
N LYS A 55 -39.57 -94.20 -36.87
CA LYS A 55 -39.77 -94.63 -35.48
C LYS A 55 -38.45 -95.05 -34.82
N ALA A 56 -37.65 -95.90 -35.46
CA ALA A 56 -36.38 -96.36 -34.91
C ALA A 56 -35.35 -95.22 -34.77
N ALA A 57 -35.34 -94.25 -35.69
CA ALA A 57 -34.48 -93.07 -35.62
C ALA A 57 -34.90 -92.14 -34.46
N LEU A 58 -36.21 -91.90 -34.30
CA LEU A 58 -36.77 -91.11 -33.20
C LEU A 58 -36.52 -91.80 -31.85
N GLU A 59 -36.72 -93.12 -31.74
CA GLU A 59 -36.42 -93.88 -30.52
C GLU A 59 -34.93 -93.75 -30.14
N LYS A 60 -34.02 -93.86 -31.12
CA LYS A 60 -32.58 -93.70 -30.86
C LYS A 60 -32.22 -92.27 -30.44
N GLN A 61 -32.81 -91.25 -31.05
CA GLN A 61 -32.63 -89.86 -30.63
C GLN A 61 -33.19 -89.61 -29.24
N VAL A 62 -34.37 -90.15 -28.92
CA VAL A 62 -35.00 -90.02 -27.60
C VAL A 62 -34.12 -90.66 -26.52
N ILE A 63 -33.56 -91.85 -26.76
CA ILE A 63 -32.66 -92.50 -25.78
C ILE A 63 -31.36 -91.69 -25.60
N SER A 64 -30.79 -91.17 -26.68
CA SER A 64 -29.59 -90.31 -26.61
C SER A 64 -29.83 -88.99 -25.90
N VAL A 65 -30.99 -88.35 -26.13
CA VAL A 65 -31.37 -87.08 -25.50
C VAL A 65 -31.76 -87.32 -24.03
N SER A 66 -32.51 -88.38 -23.75
CA SER A 66 -32.95 -88.76 -22.40
C SER A 66 -31.80 -89.15 -21.48
N SER A 67 -30.64 -89.56 -22.01
CA SER A 67 -29.45 -89.86 -21.20
C SER A 67 -28.48 -88.66 -21.11
N SER A 68 -28.35 -87.87 -22.19
CA SER A 68 -27.47 -86.70 -22.23
C SER A 68 -27.99 -85.49 -21.46
N VAL A 69 -29.30 -85.25 -21.47
CA VAL A 69 -29.90 -84.04 -20.89
C VAL A 69 -29.83 -84.05 -19.35
N PRO A 70 -30.17 -85.15 -18.64
CA PRO A 70 -30.04 -85.21 -17.18
C PRO A 70 -28.61 -84.99 -16.69
N LEU A 71 -27.60 -85.57 -17.34
CA LEU A 71 -26.19 -85.41 -16.96
C LEU A 71 -25.68 -83.98 -17.16
N LYS A 72 -26.09 -83.31 -18.26
CA LYS A 72 -25.78 -81.90 -18.49
C LYS A 72 -26.49 -80.99 -17.48
N MET A 73 -27.73 -81.33 -17.15
CA MET A 73 -28.53 -80.60 -16.16
C MET A 73 -27.94 -80.77 -14.76
N GLU A 74 -27.55 -81.98 -14.36
CA GLU A 74 -26.91 -82.29 -13.07
C GLU A 74 -25.53 -81.62 -12.96
N LYS A 75 -24.73 -81.61 -14.05
CA LYS A 75 -23.47 -80.87 -14.10
C LYS A 75 -23.68 -79.36 -13.98
N ALA A 76 -24.66 -78.80 -14.70
CA ALA A 76 -24.98 -77.38 -14.62
C ALA A 76 -25.52 -77.00 -13.23
N LEU A 77 -26.31 -77.87 -12.59
CA LEU A 77 -26.77 -77.72 -11.21
C LEU A 77 -25.60 -77.75 -10.23
N SER A 78 -24.69 -78.71 -10.35
CA SER A 78 -23.50 -78.79 -9.49
C SER A 78 -22.57 -77.59 -9.68
N GLU A 79 -22.40 -77.10 -10.92
CA GLU A 79 -21.66 -75.86 -11.20
C GLU A 79 -22.35 -74.62 -10.62
N ALA A 80 -23.69 -74.56 -10.68
CA ALA A 80 -24.49 -73.48 -10.08
C ALA A 80 -24.42 -73.51 -8.55
N ASP A 81 -24.52 -74.69 -7.92
CA ASP A 81 -24.38 -74.87 -6.47
C ASP A 81 -22.98 -74.46 -5.99
N ARG A 82 -21.94 -74.86 -6.73
CA ARG A 82 -20.57 -74.45 -6.45
C ARG A 82 -20.40 -72.94 -6.61
N ALA A 83 -20.97 -72.33 -7.65
CA ALA A 83 -20.95 -70.88 -7.83
C ALA A 83 -21.69 -70.16 -6.69
N GLN A 84 -22.83 -70.69 -6.24
CA GLN A 84 -23.60 -70.15 -5.11
C GLN A 84 -22.82 -70.22 -3.79
N GLN A 85 -22.13 -71.33 -3.50
CA GLN A 85 -21.25 -71.43 -2.34
C GLN A 85 -20.08 -70.44 -2.41
N THR A 86 -19.48 -70.29 -3.59
CA THR A 86 -18.37 -69.35 -3.79
C THR A 86 -18.83 -67.90 -3.61
N LEU A 87 -20.01 -67.56 -4.15
CA LEU A 87 -20.63 -66.26 -3.96
C LEU A 87 -20.93 -66.00 -2.48
N GLY A 88 -21.45 -66.99 -1.75
CA GLY A 88 -21.68 -66.90 -0.31
C GLY A 88 -20.41 -66.61 0.48
N ASN A 89 -19.30 -67.28 0.14
CA ASN A 89 -18.00 -67.02 0.78
C ASN A 89 -17.48 -65.61 0.49
N ILE A 90 -17.63 -65.11 -0.75
CA ILE A 90 -17.21 -63.76 -1.13
C ILE A 90 -18.02 -62.71 -0.38
N VAL A 91 -19.35 -62.88 -0.30
CA VAL A 91 -20.24 -61.96 0.45
C VAL A 91 -19.86 -61.94 1.94
N GLU A 92 -19.55 -63.08 2.52
CA GLU A 92 -19.13 -63.14 3.93
C GLU A 92 -17.76 -62.50 4.17
N GLN A 93 -16.82 -62.66 3.23
CA GLN A 93 -15.53 -61.97 3.26
C GLN A 93 -15.69 -60.45 3.11
N GLU A 94 -16.54 -59.99 2.19
CA GLU A 94 -16.86 -58.57 2.02
C GLU A 94 -17.47 -57.99 3.31
N ARG A 95 -18.40 -58.72 3.93
CA ARG A 95 -19.02 -58.34 5.21
C ARG A 95 -17.98 -58.23 6.33
N CYS A 96 -17.09 -59.22 6.45
CA CYS A 96 -16.01 -59.18 7.44
C CYS A 96 -15.06 -58.01 7.19
N LEU A 97 -14.66 -57.79 5.94
CA LEU A 97 -13.78 -56.68 5.57
C LEU A 97 -14.43 -55.32 5.88
N ALA A 98 -15.70 -55.14 5.54
CA ALA A 98 -16.45 -53.93 5.84
C ALA A 98 -16.50 -53.67 7.36
N ASN A 99 -16.75 -54.70 8.17
CA ASN A 99 -16.73 -54.58 9.62
C ASN A 99 -15.34 -54.21 10.16
N CYS A 100 -14.27 -54.82 9.65
CA CYS A 100 -12.90 -54.46 10.02
C CYS A 100 -12.57 -53.01 9.67
N ILE A 101 -13.00 -52.53 8.49
CA ILE A 101 -12.80 -51.13 8.07
C ILE A 101 -13.53 -50.18 9.02
N VAL A 102 -14.81 -50.46 9.34
CA VAL A 102 -15.59 -49.64 10.28
C VAL A 102 -14.94 -49.63 11.67
N GLN A 103 -14.47 -50.77 12.15
CA GLN A 103 -13.78 -50.86 13.44
C GLN A 103 -12.47 -50.06 13.45
N HIS A 104 -11.67 -50.14 12.38
CA HIS A 104 -10.46 -49.34 12.24
C HIS A 104 -10.76 -47.85 12.18
N LEU A 105 -11.81 -47.43 11.46
CA LEU A 105 -12.26 -46.03 11.43
C LEU A 105 -12.69 -45.55 12.82
N GLN A 106 -13.41 -46.38 13.59
CA GLN A 106 -13.81 -46.05 14.97
C GLN A 106 -12.63 -45.93 15.92
N ILE A 107 -11.66 -46.85 15.85
CA ILE A 107 -10.42 -46.77 16.66
C ILE A 107 -9.59 -45.54 16.25
N SER A 108 -9.67 -45.16 14.98
CA SER A 108 -8.92 -44.04 14.44
C SER A 108 -9.54 -42.67 14.74
N GLN A 109 -10.84 -42.60 15.01
CA GLN A 109 -11.58 -41.36 15.20
C GLN A 109 -11.02 -40.49 16.35
N PRO A 110 -10.70 -41.01 17.55
CA PRO A 110 -10.29 -40.18 18.68
C PRO A 110 -8.98 -39.42 18.45
N TRP A 111 -8.00 -40.04 17.77
CA TRP A 111 -6.74 -39.36 17.47
C TRP A 111 -6.89 -38.40 16.27
N MET A 112 -7.80 -38.68 15.33
CA MET A 112 -8.16 -37.72 14.27
C MET A 112 -8.82 -36.46 14.85
N ASP A 113 -9.68 -36.61 15.86
CA ASP A 113 -10.29 -35.49 16.57
C ASP A 113 -9.23 -34.70 17.36
N GLN A 114 -8.29 -35.39 18.03
CA GLN A 114 -7.17 -34.75 18.70
C GLN A 114 -6.23 -34.00 17.75
N LEU A 115 -5.93 -34.57 16.57
CA LEU A 115 -5.15 -33.87 15.55
C LEU A 115 -5.88 -32.64 15.03
N SER A 116 -7.19 -32.73 14.82
CA SER A 116 -8.01 -31.60 14.39
C SER A 116 -8.00 -30.48 15.44
N LEU A 117 -8.04 -30.83 16.73
CA LEU A 117 -7.86 -29.89 17.83
C LEU A 117 -6.47 -29.24 17.82
N LEU A 118 -5.41 -30.04 17.67
CA LEU A 118 -4.03 -29.53 17.62
C LEU A 118 -3.80 -28.63 16.41
N MET A 119 -4.34 -28.99 15.23
CA MET A 119 -4.30 -28.12 14.05
C MET A 119 -5.00 -26.80 14.31
N GLY A 120 -6.17 -26.80 14.96
CA GLY A 120 -6.86 -25.57 15.36
C GLY A 120 -6.03 -24.72 16.33
N GLN A 121 -5.33 -25.35 17.29
CA GLN A 121 -4.42 -24.63 18.20
C GLN A 121 -3.21 -24.03 17.46
N ILE A 122 -2.68 -24.74 16.46
CA ILE A 122 -1.60 -24.24 15.62
C ILE A 122 -2.08 -23.03 14.81
N GLU A 123 -3.24 -23.12 14.15
CA GLU A 123 -3.83 -22.02 13.39
C GLU A 123 -4.09 -20.77 14.24
N GLU A 124 -4.56 -20.95 15.47
CA GLU A 124 -4.77 -19.84 16.41
C GLU A 124 -3.44 -19.20 16.82
N THR A 125 -2.43 -20.02 17.10
CA THR A 125 -1.08 -19.55 17.45
C THR A 125 -0.44 -18.78 16.28
N GLU A 126 -0.63 -19.27 15.05
CA GLU A 126 -0.17 -18.59 13.84
C GLU A 126 -0.84 -17.23 13.64
N ARG A 127 -2.15 -17.13 13.93
CA ARG A 127 -2.88 -15.84 13.93
C ARG A 127 -2.32 -14.87 14.96
N CYS A 128 -2.08 -15.33 16.19
CA CYS A 128 -1.48 -14.53 17.26
C CYS A 128 -0.08 -14.04 16.87
N LEU A 129 0.75 -14.92 16.30
CA LEU A 129 2.09 -14.57 15.83
C LEU A 129 2.05 -13.56 14.69
N ALA A 130 1.13 -13.71 13.73
CA ALA A 130 0.96 -12.75 12.64
C ALA A 130 0.60 -11.36 13.18
N TYR A 131 -0.33 -11.30 14.14
CA TYR A 131 -0.70 -10.04 14.81
C TYR A 131 0.49 -9.37 15.49
N LEU A 132 1.28 -10.12 16.27
CA LEU A 132 2.47 -9.60 16.94
C LEU A 132 3.55 -9.12 15.96
N ARG A 133 3.73 -9.80 14.83
CA ARG A 133 4.66 -9.37 13.77
C ARG A 133 4.31 -8.01 13.20
N TRP A 134 3.02 -7.72 13.01
CA TRP A 134 2.58 -6.40 12.55
C TRP A 134 2.87 -5.31 13.58
N ILE A 135 2.60 -5.58 14.87
CA ILE A 135 2.93 -4.63 15.95
C ILE A 135 4.43 -4.35 15.96
N SER A 136 5.26 -5.40 15.99
CA SER A 136 6.72 -5.26 15.99
C SER A 136 7.21 -4.45 14.78
N ARG A 137 6.61 -4.64 13.59
CA ARG A 137 6.97 -3.87 12.40
C ARG A 137 6.62 -2.38 12.52
N VAL A 138 5.47 -2.07 13.13
CA VAL A 138 5.04 -0.68 13.36
C VAL A 138 5.94 0.00 14.40
N GLU A 139 6.35 -0.73 15.43
CA GLU A 139 7.31 -0.24 16.44
C GLU A 139 8.67 0.05 15.80
N GLU A 140 9.24 -0.87 15.02
CA GLU A 140 10.51 -0.65 14.30
C GLU A 140 10.48 0.61 13.42
N LEU A 141 9.40 0.80 12.66
CA LEU A 141 9.25 1.97 11.80
C LEU A 141 9.07 3.25 12.62
N SER A 142 8.34 3.18 13.74
CA SER A 142 8.17 4.31 14.66
C SER A 142 9.51 4.72 15.29
N ASP A 143 10.33 3.76 15.72
CA ASP A 143 11.68 3.99 16.23
C ASP A 143 12.58 4.59 15.16
N THR A 144 12.49 4.08 13.93
CA THR A 144 13.23 4.60 12.77
C THR A 144 12.86 6.06 12.50
N ILE A 145 11.57 6.39 12.48
CA ILE A 145 11.10 7.77 12.32
C ILE A 145 11.62 8.64 13.46
N GLN A 146 11.50 8.17 14.70
CA GLN A 146 11.98 8.90 15.88
C GLN A 146 13.48 9.19 15.81
N GLN A 147 14.31 8.20 15.44
CA GLN A 147 15.76 8.40 15.28
C GLN A 147 16.09 9.43 14.21
N HIS A 148 15.50 9.33 13.02
CA HIS A 148 15.74 10.29 11.93
C HIS A 148 15.26 11.70 12.29
N MET A 149 14.18 11.79 13.08
CA MET A 149 13.72 13.06 13.63
C MET A 149 14.70 13.67 14.64
N MET A 150 15.36 12.85 15.47
CA MET A 150 16.38 13.31 16.41
C MET A 150 17.67 13.77 15.71
N THR A 151 18.02 13.15 14.57
CA THR A 151 19.19 13.52 13.75
C THR A 151 18.90 14.62 12.73
N SER A 152 17.70 15.22 12.76
CA SER A 152 17.23 16.27 11.84
C SER A 152 17.19 15.87 10.36
N ASN A 153 17.08 14.57 10.07
CA ASN A 153 16.95 14.07 8.72
C ASN A 153 15.47 13.87 8.34
N ILE A 154 14.85 14.95 7.85
CA ILE A 154 13.39 15.03 7.61
C ILE A 154 12.95 14.16 6.43
N SER A 155 13.78 14.02 5.40
CA SER A 155 13.47 13.22 4.20
C SER A 155 13.30 11.74 4.56
N GLU A 156 14.21 11.20 5.36
CA GLU A 156 14.22 9.80 5.74
C GLU A 156 13.12 9.51 6.78
N ALA A 157 12.84 10.47 7.66
CA ALA A 157 11.67 10.39 8.55
C ALA A 157 10.34 10.41 7.76
N ALA A 158 10.23 11.22 6.71
CA ALA A 158 9.07 11.23 5.82
C ALA A 158 8.93 9.91 5.04
N SER A 159 10.04 9.34 4.57
CA SER A 159 10.05 8.01 3.96
C SER A 159 9.58 6.92 4.92
N GLY A 160 9.95 7.00 6.20
CA GLY A 160 9.44 6.09 7.25
C GLY A 160 7.93 6.22 7.45
N LEU A 161 7.39 7.45 7.40
CA LEU A 161 5.95 7.70 7.47
C LEU A 161 5.21 7.12 6.25
N VAL A 162 5.79 7.22 5.05
CA VAL A 162 5.23 6.59 3.85
C VAL A 162 5.17 5.08 4.02
N ALA A 163 6.24 4.45 4.52
CA ALA A 163 6.25 3.03 4.81
C ALA A 163 5.18 2.61 5.83
N LEU A 164 4.92 3.42 6.88
CA LEU A 164 3.81 3.19 7.81
C LEU A 164 2.44 3.31 7.12
N ALA A 165 2.27 4.28 6.23
CA ALA A 165 1.02 4.45 5.48
C ALA A 165 0.76 3.29 4.51
N GLU A 166 1.81 2.73 3.89
CA GLU A 166 1.70 1.50 3.09
C GLU A 166 1.31 0.29 3.93
N LEU A 167 1.69 0.21 5.21
CA LEU A 167 1.18 -0.81 6.12
C LEU A 167 -0.32 -0.58 6.41
N ASP A 168 -0.75 0.66 6.66
CA ASP A 168 -2.18 0.97 6.84
C ASP A 168 -3.00 0.50 5.65
N ILE A 169 -2.58 0.82 4.42
CA ILE A 169 -3.26 0.41 3.18
C ILE A 169 -3.38 -1.12 3.10
N ARG A 170 -2.29 -1.84 3.34
CA ARG A 170 -2.28 -3.32 3.28
C ARG A 170 -3.18 -3.98 4.32
N LEU A 171 -3.34 -3.35 5.48
CA LEU A 171 -4.18 -3.87 6.56
C LEU A 171 -5.65 -3.48 6.46
N GLN A 172 -6.04 -2.55 5.58
CA GLN A 172 -7.45 -2.11 5.50
C GLN A 172 -8.41 -3.24 5.11
N GLU A 173 -7.93 -4.25 4.39
CA GLU A 173 -8.72 -5.43 4.00
C GLU A 173 -8.85 -6.46 5.13
N SER A 174 -8.14 -6.28 6.25
CA SER A 174 -8.14 -7.21 7.37
C SER A 174 -9.36 -7.03 8.27
N SER A 175 -9.90 -8.14 8.77
CA SER A 175 -10.96 -8.17 9.78
C SER A 175 -10.51 -7.66 11.16
N CYS A 176 -9.21 -7.41 11.38
CA CYS A 176 -8.62 -7.00 12.66
C CYS A 176 -8.80 -5.50 12.93
N THR A 177 -9.98 -5.08 13.40
CA THR A 177 -10.32 -3.67 13.65
C THR A 177 -9.37 -2.95 14.62
N HIS A 178 -8.90 -3.63 15.67
CA HIS A 178 -7.99 -3.04 16.66
C HIS A 178 -6.59 -2.76 16.10
N LEU A 179 -6.06 -3.65 15.25
CA LEU A 179 -4.76 -3.45 14.62
C LEU A 179 -4.83 -2.34 13.56
N VAL A 180 -5.89 -2.34 12.76
CA VAL A 180 -6.13 -1.30 11.75
C VAL A 180 -6.27 0.08 12.40
N SER A 181 -7.04 0.19 13.48
CA SER A 181 -7.16 1.45 14.21
C SER A 181 -5.83 1.90 14.84
N PHE A 182 -5.09 1.00 15.48
CA PHE A 182 -3.78 1.29 16.06
C PHE A 182 -2.78 1.83 15.01
N ILE A 183 -2.69 1.19 13.84
CA ILE A 183 -1.79 1.63 12.77
C ILE A 183 -2.21 3.00 12.25
N ARG A 184 -3.51 3.20 12.00
CA ARG A 184 -4.03 4.47 11.50
C ARG A 184 -3.81 5.61 12.50
N ASP A 185 -3.95 5.33 13.79
CA ASP A 185 -3.66 6.28 14.87
C ASP A 185 -2.17 6.61 14.94
N THR A 186 -1.31 5.61 14.76
CA THR A 186 0.16 5.78 14.71
C THR A 186 0.60 6.60 13.49
N VAL A 187 0.03 6.36 12.30
CA VAL A 187 0.27 7.19 11.11
C VAL A 187 -0.15 8.64 11.38
N ARG A 188 -1.34 8.85 11.95
CA ARG A 188 -1.83 10.20 12.28
C ARG A 188 -0.93 10.90 13.31
N PHE A 189 -0.47 10.16 14.31
CA PHE A 189 0.45 10.66 15.33
C PHE A 189 1.76 11.16 14.69
N TRP A 190 2.42 10.32 13.89
CA TRP A 190 3.68 10.68 13.25
C TRP A 190 3.51 11.76 12.18
N HIS A 191 2.42 11.73 11.41
CA HIS A 191 2.10 12.81 10.48
C HIS A 191 1.96 14.15 11.19
N LYS A 192 1.25 14.19 12.34
CA LYS A 192 1.11 15.41 13.14
C LYS A 192 2.46 15.91 13.63
N ILE A 193 3.29 15.02 14.17
CA ILE A 193 4.61 15.38 14.70
C ILE A 193 5.55 15.88 13.59
N LEU A 194 5.58 15.20 12.44
CA LEU A 194 6.36 15.63 11.27
C LEU A 194 5.84 16.97 10.74
N LYS A 195 4.53 17.14 10.64
CA LYS A 195 3.89 18.39 10.26
C LYS A 195 4.25 19.51 11.23
N ASP A 196 4.22 19.29 12.54
CA ASP A 196 4.57 20.30 13.56
C ASP A 196 6.07 20.65 13.50
N LYS A 197 6.94 19.68 13.22
CA LYS A 197 8.38 19.93 13.00
C LYS A 197 8.65 20.71 11.73
N LEU A 198 7.99 20.35 10.63
CA LEU A 198 8.04 21.10 9.37
C LEU A 198 7.45 22.51 9.56
N SER A 199 6.33 22.65 10.28
CA SER A 199 5.70 23.94 10.56
C SER A 199 6.57 24.82 11.47
N ARG A 200 7.43 24.24 12.31
CA ARG A 200 8.45 24.98 13.08
C ARG A 200 9.67 25.35 12.22
N ASP A 201 10.05 24.51 11.26
CA ASP A 201 11.07 24.86 10.26
C ASP A 201 10.52 25.88 9.22
N ASP A 202 9.20 25.94 9.03
CA ASP A 202 8.49 27.00 8.29
C ASP A 202 8.50 28.36 9.01
N LEU A 203 9.11 28.49 10.20
CA LEU A 203 9.59 29.80 10.69
C LEU A 203 10.65 30.41 9.75
N ILE A 204 11.14 29.67 8.76
CA ILE A 204 11.96 30.19 7.65
C ILE A 204 11.07 30.78 6.53
N SER A 205 9.78 30.41 6.49
CA SER A 205 8.79 30.74 5.47
C SER A 205 7.56 31.51 6.01
N GLU A 206 7.61 32.04 7.25
CA GLU A 206 6.71 33.12 7.61
C GLU A 206 7.06 34.33 6.73
N GLN A 207 6.04 34.82 6.04
CA GLN A 207 6.08 35.98 5.16
C GLN A 207 6.97 37.09 5.73
N ARG A 208 7.79 37.67 4.84
CA ARG A 208 8.54 38.93 4.96
C ARG A 208 7.62 40.11 5.32
N LEU A 209 6.97 40.07 6.47
CA LEU A 209 6.23 41.18 7.00
C LEU A 209 7.23 42.08 7.71
N PHE A 210 7.97 42.85 6.91
CA PHE A 210 8.47 44.11 7.39
C PHE A 210 7.28 44.86 7.99
N PRO A 211 7.35 45.35 9.23
CA PRO A 211 6.27 46.17 9.75
C PRO A 211 6.14 47.39 8.82
N GLU A 212 4.93 47.62 8.28
CA GLU A 212 4.63 48.73 7.34
C GLU A 212 5.09 50.10 7.87
N ARG A 213 5.33 50.19 9.19
CA ARG A 213 5.79 51.38 9.92
C ARG A 213 7.06 52.03 9.35
N TYR A 214 7.96 51.28 8.72
CA TYR A 214 9.26 51.80 8.27
C TYR A 214 9.26 52.38 6.85
N GLY A 215 8.12 52.39 6.14
CA GLY A 215 7.96 53.10 4.87
C GLY A 215 8.99 52.72 3.79
N LEU A 216 9.47 51.47 3.78
CA LEU A 216 10.51 51.03 2.84
C LEU A 216 9.99 51.17 1.39
N PRO A 217 10.81 51.70 0.46
CA PRO A 217 10.39 51.84 -0.91
C PRO A 217 10.10 50.46 -1.53
N PRO A 218 9.01 50.32 -2.31
CA PRO A 218 8.67 49.05 -2.94
C PRO A 218 9.81 48.63 -3.87
N SER A 219 10.34 47.44 -3.63
CA SER A 219 11.45 46.89 -4.41
C SER A 219 11.02 45.61 -5.12
N ALA A 220 11.53 45.38 -6.34
CA ALA A 220 11.17 44.20 -7.12
C ALA A 220 11.52 42.91 -6.35
N PRO A 221 10.69 41.85 -6.43
CA PRO A 221 11.00 40.59 -5.76
C PRO A 221 12.33 40.03 -6.27
N ILE A 222 13.15 39.52 -5.35
CA ILE A 222 14.42 38.84 -5.68
C ILE A 222 14.11 37.62 -6.55
N SER A 223 14.92 37.33 -7.56
CA SER A 223 14.69 36.19 -8.44
C SER A 223 14.75 34.85 -7.69
N LEU A 224 13.96 33.87 -8.14
CA LEU A 224 13.88 32.56 -7.50
C LEU A 224 15.24 31.84 -7.35
N PRO A 225 16.14 31.83 -8.36
CA PRO A 225 17.46 31.21 -8.19
C PRO A 225 18.27 31.82 -7.06
N ILE A 226 18.24 33.15 -6.91
CA ILE A 226 18.93 33.85 -5.84
C ILE A 226 18.26 33.58 -4.48
N GLN A 227 16.92 33.54 -4.42
CA GLN A 227 16.20 33.14 -3.20
C GLN A 227 16.64 31.76 -2.70
N ILE A 228 16.82 30.78 -3.59
CA ILE A 228 17.30 29.44 -3.25
C ILE A 228 18.71 29.49 -2.67
N MET A 229 19.62 30.26 -3.30
CA MET A 229 21.00 30.41 -2.80
C MET A 229 21.06 31.07 -1.41
N LEU A 230 20.10 31.94 -1.08
CA LEU A 230 20.04 32.63 0.21
C LEU A 230 19.52 31.74 1.35
N GLN A 231 18.71 30.70 1.07
CA GLN A 231 18.08 29.83 2.08
C GLN A 231 19.04 29.33 3.18
N PRO A 232 20.21 28.73 2.89
CA PRO A 232 21.11 28.25 3.95
C PRO A 232 21.64 29.38 4.83
N LEU A 233 21.87 30.57 4.26
CA LEU A 233 22.34 31.74 5.00
C LEU A 233 21.23 32.34 5.86
N ILE A 234 20.01 32.43 5.34
CA ILE A 234 18.82 32.85 6.08
C ILE A 234 18.61 31.94 7.30
N LYS A 235 18.64 30.60 7.10
CA LYS A 235 18.50 29.63 8.19
C LYS A 235 19.59 29.81 9.25
N ARG A 236 20.85 30.00 8.82
CA ARG A 236 21.98 30.24 9.72
C ARG A 236 21.84 31.56 10.49
N PHE A 237 21.47 32.64 9.82
CA PHE A 237 21.27 33.96 10.44
C PHE A 237 20.17 33.89 11.50
N ARG A 238 19.01 33.30 11.16
CA ARG A 238 17.91 33.11 12.10
C ARG A 238 18.29 32.25 13.29
N TYR A 239 19.03 31.18 13.06
CA TYR A 239 19.49 30.31 14.13
C TYR A 239 20.36 31.06 15.16
N HIS A 240 21.27 31.93 14.72
CA HIS A 240 22.22 32.62 15.61
C HIS A 240 21.66 33.92 16.21
N PHE A 241 20.93 34.71 15.44
CA PHE A 241 20.57 36.08 15.78
C PHE A 241 19.09 36.27 16.14
N PHE A 242 18.30 35.20 16.15
CA PHE A 242 16.92 35.20 16.65
C PHE A 242 16.73 34.15 17.75
N GLY A 243 15.62 34.29 18.50
CA GLY A 243 15.29 33.38 19.60
C GLY A 243 16.22 33.52 20.81
N SER A 244 16.49 32.40 21.49
CA SER A 244 17.14 32.37 22.81
C SER A 244 18.62 31.95 22.79
N ARG A 245 19.31 32.08 21.65
CA ARG A 245 20.74 31.72 21.57
C ARG A 245 21.61 32.77 22.24
N GLN A 246 22.76 32.33 22.77
CA GLN A 246 23.78 33.21 23.36
C GLN A 246 24.43 34.16 22.34
N THR A 247 24.22 33.93 21.04
CA THR A 247 24.70 34.78 19.95
C THR A 247 23.72 35.90 19.59
N ASN A 248 22.47 35.81 20.05
CA ASN A 248 21.47 36.87 19.91
C ASN A 248 21.62 37.88 21.05
N VAL A 249 22.55 38.81 20.90
CA VAL A 249 22.97 39.74 21.94
C VAL A 249 22.71 41.18 21.49
N LEU A 250 21.83 41.89 22.19
CA LEU A 250 21.44 43.26 21.84
C LEU A 250 22.59 44.28 21.91
N HIS A 251 23.54 44.09 22.83
CA HIS A 251 24.67 45.01 23.02
C HIS A 251 25.84 44.73 22.08
N LYS A 252 25.70 43.80 21.13
CA LYS A 252 26.72 43.46 20.13
C LYS A 252 26.16 43.39 18.71
N PRO A 253 25.58 44.48 18.19
CA PRO A 253 25.01 44.49 16.85
C PRO A 253 26.06 44.26 15.75
N GLU A 254 27.32 44.56 16.01
CA GLU A 254 28.44 44.33 15.09
C GLU A 254 28.55 42.86 14.66
N TRP A 255 28.08 41.91 15.49
CA TRP A 255 28.13 40.49 15.18
C TRP A 255 27.30 40.14 13.95
N TYR A 256 26.02 40.53 13.89
CA TYR A 256 25.19 40.18 12.75
C TYR A 256 25.48 41.05 11.53
N LEU A 257 25.84 42.33 11.74
CA LEU A 257 26.23 43.27 10.68
C LEU A 257 27.49 42.76 9.94
N THR A 258 28.55 42.44 10.69
CA THR A 258 29.79 41.92 10.12
C THR A 258 29.59 40.57 9.44
N GLN A 259 28.75 39.69 10.00
CA GLN A 259 28.46 38.40 9.34
C GLN A 259 27.83 38.59 7.96
N VAL A 260 26.91 39.54 7.81
CA VAL A 260 26.28 39.82 6.51
C VAL A 260 27.27 40.39 5.51
N LEU A 261 28.10 41.37 5.89
CA LEU A 261 29.16 41.91 5.03
C LEU A 261 30.16 40.82 4.60
N MET A 262 30.55 39.95 5.53
CA MET A 262 31.41 38.80 5.23
C MET A 262 30.75 37.85 4.24
N TRP A 263 29.45 37.57 4.37
CA TRP A 263 28.74 36.73 3.38
C TRP A 263 28.63 37.40 2.02
N ILE A 264 28.35 38.70 1.94
CA ILE A 264 28.36 39.44 0.68
C ILE A 264 29.74 39.31 0.01
N THR A 265 30.80 39.56 0.77
CA THR A 265 32.19 39.50 0.30
C THR A 265 32.56 38.10 -0.22
N ASN A 266 32.34 37.07 0.60
CA ASN A 266 32.77 35.71 0.30
C ASN A 266 32.04 35.08 -0.90
N HIS A 267 30.84 35.56 -1.23
CA HIS A 267 30.06 35.04 -2.36
C HIS A 267 30.21 35.89 -3.63
N SER A 268 30.82 37.08 -3.56
CA SER A 268 30.93 38.02 -4.70
C SER A 268 31.56 37.37 -5.93
N GLN A 269 32.71 36.72 -5.77
CA GLN A 269 33.43 36.09 -6.89
C GLN A 269 32.59 34.99 -7.54
N PHE A 270 31.93 34.14 -6.75
CA PHE A 270 31.08 33.07 -7.28
C PHE A 270 29.89 33.63 -8.06
N LEU A 271 29.23 34.67 -7.52
CA LEU A 271 28.08 35.30 -8.17
C LEU A 271 28.49 35.95 -9.50
N GLU A 272 29.63 36.65 -9.53
CA GLU A 272 30.14 37.33 -10.72
C GLU A 272 30.66 36.35 -11.79
N GLU A 273 31.43 35.34 -11.41
CA GLU A 273 32.09 34.45 -12.38
C GLU A 273 31.24 33.25 -12.82
N ARG A 274 30.27 32.82 -12.00
CA ARG A 274 29.47 31.60 -12.26
C ARG A 274 28.00 31.90 -12.51
N VAL A 275 27.39 32.75 -11.68
CA VAL A 275 25.93 32.97 -11.71
C VAL A 275 25.56 34.02 -12.75
N GLN A 276 26.23 35.17 -12.77
CA GLN A 276 25.95 36.26 -13.71
C GLN A 276 26.00 35.80 -15.18
N PRO A 277 27.01 35.03 -15.66
CA PRO A 277 27.04 34.59 -17.06
C PRO A 277 25.89 33.66 -17.44
N LEU A 278 25.28 32.96 -16.48
CA LEU A 278 24.09 32.14 -16.72
C LEU A 278 22.84 33.00 -16.84
N LEU A 279 22.71 34.03 -16.00
CA LEU A 279 21.62 35.01 -16.10
C LEU A 279 21.69 35.77 -17.43
N ASP A 280 22.87 36.20 -17.83
CA ASP A 280 23.11 36.92 -19.09
C ASP A 280 22.72 36.08 -20.32
N LYS A 281 23.05 34.78 -20.31
CA LYS A 281 22.68 33.84 -21.38
C LYS A 281 21.16 33.69 -21.56
N VAL A 282 20.40 33.80 -20.48
CA VAL A 282 18.94 33.71 -20.49
C VAL A 282 18.32 35.09 -20.78
N GLY A 283 19.13 36.15 -20.89
CA GLY A 283 18.67 37.52 -21.12
C GLY A 283 17.98 38.13 -19.89
N ALA A 284 18.29 37.64 -18.69
CA ALA A 284 17.76 38.22 -17.47
C ALA A 284 18.46 39.57 -17.18
N ALA A 285 17.70 40.66 -17.11
CA ALA A 285 18.22 41.98 -16.76
C ALA A 285 18.40 42.14 -15.24
N VAL A 286 19.16 41.23 -14.63
CA VAL A 286 19.32 41.10 -13.18
C VAL A 286 20.80 40.98 -12.83
N ASP A 287 21.24 41.78 -11.87
CA ASP A 287 22.57 41.67 -11.26
C ASP A 287 22.52 40.68 -10.08
N ALA A 288 23.18 39.54 -10.22
CA ALA A 288 23.20 38.45 -9.24
C ALA A 288 23.77 38.89 -7.90
N ARG A 289 24.85 39.68 -7.92
CA ARG A 289 25.51 40.17 -6.70
C ARG A 289 24.60 41.14 -5.96
N LEU A 290 23.98 42.05 -6.70
CA LEU A 290 23.04 43.02 -6.13
C LEU A 290 21.82 42.33 -5.53
N GLU A 291 21.19 41.38 -6.23
CA GLU A 291 20.04 40.65 -5.69
C GLU A 291 20.39 39.84 -4.44
N PHE A 292 21.57 39.23 -4.43
CA PHE A 292 22.05 38.48 -3.27
C PHE A 292 22.29 39.42 -2.08
N SER A 293 22.95 40.55 -2.29
CA SER A 293 23.15 41.57 -1.25
C SER A 293 21.82 42.13 -0.74
N ARG A 294 20.84 42.38 -1.62
CA ARG A 294 19.48 42.81 -1.23
C ARG A 294 18.82 41.79 -0.30
N GLY A 295 18.91 40.49 -0.64
CA GLY A 295 18.31 39.44 0.18
C GLY A 295 18.99 39.24 1.54
N LEU A 296 20.29 39.48 1.64
CA LEU A 296 20.99 39.48 2.92
C LEU A 296 20.69 40.74 3.75
N LEU A 297 20.53 41.89 3.09
CA LEU A 297 20.16 43.14 3.75
C LEU A 297 18.75 43.07 4.36
N ASP A 298 17.82 42.35 3.73
CA ASP A 298 16.50 42.08 4.32
C ASP A 298 16.62 41.47 5.74
N LEU A 299 17.59 40.58 5.98
CA LEU A 299 17.81 39.99 7.31
C LEU A 299 18.27 41.01 8.34
N VAL A 300 19.13 41.94 7.92
CA VAL A 300 19.63 43.03 8.78
C VAL A 300 18.50 43.99 9.11
N LEU A 301 17.72 44.40 8.11
CA LEU A 301 16.59 45.28 8.30
C LEU A 301 15.55 44.65 9.25
N GLU A 302 15.24 43.36 9.08
CA GLU A 302 14.31 42.63 9.95
C GLU A 302 14.83 42.60 11.40
N LYS A 303 16.13 42.35 11.56
CA LYS A 303 16.77 42.30 12.88
C LYS A 303 16.80 43.67 13.56
N LEU A 304 17.18 44.72 12.83
CA LEU A 304 17.19 46.10 13.33
C LEU A 304 15.80 46.57 13.71
N ALA A 305 14.79 46.26 12.89
CA ALA A 305 13.39 46.55 13.20
C ALA A 305 12.96 45.93 14.54
N GLN A 306 13.48 44.76 14.90
CA GLN A 306 13.21 44.14 16.20
C GLN A 306 14.02 44.75 17.35
N ASP A 307 15.28 45.07 17.11
CA ASP A 307 16.22 45.45 18.16
C ASP A 307 16.14 46.93 18.54
N VAL A 308 16.04 47.85 17.58
CA VAL A 308 16.06 49.30 17.83
C VAL A 308 14.99 49.74 18.85
N PRO A 309 13.71 49.33 18.75
CA PRO A 309 12.69 49.76 19.72
C PRO A 309 13.00 49.35 21.16
N ARG A 310 13.78 48.29 21.37
CA ARG A 310 14.14 47.78 22.70
C ARG A 310 15.27 48.59 23.35
N LEU A 311 16.03 49.33 22.54
CA LEU A 311 17.16 50.14 23.00
C LEU A 311 16.79 51.61 23.25
N LEU A 312 15.57 52.04 22.94
CA LEU A 312 15.14 53.45 23.10
C LEU A 312 15.23 53.97 24.55
N TYR A 313 15.34 53.09 25.54
CA TYR A 313 15.46 53.44 26.96
C TYR A 313 16.90 53.44 27.50
N ASP A 314 17.88 52.98 26.71
CA ASP A 314 19.30 52.94 27.09
C ASP A 314 20.13 53.77 26.10
N ASP A 315 20.50 54.98 26.51
CA ASP A 315 21.19 55.95 25.64
C ASP A 315 22.55 55.41 25.14
N ALA A 316 23.28 54.68 25.98
CA ALA A 316 24.61 54.16 25.61
C ALA A 316 24.52 53.01 24.59
N LEU A 317 23.63 52.05 24.82
CA LEU A 317 23.42 50.94 23.88
C LEU A 317 22.80 51.42 22.56
N PHE A 318 21.93 52.41 22.62
CA PHE A 318 21.35 53.03 21.43
C PHE A 318 22.43 53.71 20.58
N CYS A 319 23.29 54.54 21.17
CA CYS A 319 24.38 55.18 20.43
C CYS A 319 25.35 54.16 19.82
N HIS A 320 25.71 53.11 20.57
CA HIS A 320 26.55 52.03 20.04
C HIS A 320 25.92 51.37 18.81
N LEU A 321 24.61 51.05 18.87
CA LEU A 321 23.89 50.51 17.72
C LEU A 321 23.93 51.47 16.51
N VAL A 322 23.70 52.75 16.74
CA VAL A 322 23.71 53.77 15.68
C VAL A 322 25.09 53.86 15.02
N ASP A 323 26.17 53.92 15.80
CA ASP A 323 27.55 53.93 15.30
C ASP A 323 27.84 52.71 14.42
N GLU A 324 27.49 51.50 14.89
CA GLU A 324 27.70 50.25 14.15
C GLU A 324 26.87 50.17 12.85
N VAL A 325 25.62 50.65 12.86
CA VAL A 325 24.78 50.71 11.66
C VAL A 325 25.36 51.66 10.62
N LEU A 326 25.95 52.78 11.03
CA LEU A 326 26.61 53.71 10.11
C LEU A 326 27.87 53.14 9.48
N LEU A 327 28.68 52.45 10.28
CA LEU A 327 29.86 51.75 9.79
C LEU A 327 29.47 50.69 8.76
N PHE A 328 28.42 49.91 9.05
CA PHE A 328 27.86 48.94 8.12
C PHE A 328 27.38 49.60 6.80
N GLU A 329 26.63 50.69 6.88
CA GLU A 329 26.14 51.43 5.71
C GLU A 329 27.27 51.98 4.83
N LYS A 330 28.31 52.54 5.46
CA LYS A 330 29.50 53.07 4.80
C LYS A 330 30.24 51.97 4.05
N GLU A 331 30.39 50.79 4.65
CA GLU A 331 31.03 49.63 3.99
C GLU A 331 30.15 49.05 2.88
N LEU A 332 28.83 48.95 3.11
CA LEU A 332 27.87 48.45 2.12
C LEU A 332 27.86 49.29 0.84
N HIS A 333 27.82 50.62 0.97
CA HIS A 333 27.81 51.52 -0.19
C HIS A 333 29.21 51.70 -0.78
N GLY A 334 30.23 51.86 0.06
CA GLY A 334 31.60 52.14 -0.37
C GLY A 334 32.31 50.92 -0.97
N THR A 335 32.31 49.79 -0.27
CA THR A 335 33.05 48.58 -0.66
C THR A 335 32.22 47.67 -1.58
N HIS A 336 30.93 47.49 -1.28
CA HIS A 336 30.07 46.57 -2.04
C HIS A 336 29.25 47.25 -3.15
N ALA A 337 29.43 48.56 -3.35
CA ALA A 337 28.74 49.36 -4.37
C ALA A 337 27.21 49.16 -4.37
N TYR A 338 26.63 48.99 -3.18
CA TYR A 338 25.17 48.89 -3.05
C TYR A 338 24.52 50.24 -3.44
N PRO A 339 23.50 50.27 -4.32
CA PRO A 339 22.86 51.51 -4.74
C PRO A 339 22.06 52.17 -3.61
N SER A 340 22.25 53.47 -3.42
CA SER A 340 21.47 54.28 -2.46
C SER A 340 20.00 54.46 -2.85
N THR A 341 19.62 54.08 -4.08
CA THR A 341 18.23 54.07 -4.56
C THR A 341 17.40 52.93 -3.98
N LEU A 342 18.05 51.94 -3.36
CA LEU A 342 17.40 50.76 -2.78
C LEU A 342 17.29 50.91 -1.25
N PRO A 343 16.39 50.15 -0.59
CA PRO A 343 16.23 50.21 0.85
C PRO A 343 17.53 49.85 1.59
N GLY A 344 18.11 50.83 2.29
CA GLY A 344 19.20 50.65 3.26
C GLY A 344 18.73 50.65 4.71
N THR A 345 19.60 50.30 5.65
CA THR A 345 19.34 50.28 7.11
C THR A 345 19.01 51.65 7.69
N LEU A 346 19.44 52.73 7.03
CA LEU A 346 19.09 54.11 7.43
C LEU A 346 17.58 54.36 7.43
N HIS A 347 16.79 53.63 6.65
CA HIS A 347 15.33 53.75 6.67
C HIS A 347 14.72 53.38 8.03
N ILE A 348 15.36 52.46 8.77
CA ILE A 348 14.92 52.11 10.13
C ILE A 348 15.23 53.24 11.10
N LEU A 349 16.42 53.86 10.98
CA LEU A 349 16.85 54.96 11.83
C LEU A 349 16.13 56.28 11.52
N ALA A 350 15.66 56.44 10.29
CA ALA A 350 14.89 57.60 9.84
C ALA A 350 13.41 57.57 10.28
N ASP A 351 12.95 56.50 10.94
CA ASP A 351 11.63 56.48 11.59
C ASP A 351 11.54 57.63 12.60
N GLU A 352 10.42 58.35 12.60
CA GLU A 352 10.22 59.56 13.41
C GLU A 352 10.56 59.33 14.88
N THR A 353 10.14 58.19 15.47
CA THR A 353 10.36 57.95 16.90
C THR A 353 11.82 57.70 17.23
N ILE A 354 12.51 56.98 16.35
CA ILE A 354 13.92 56.61 16.49
C ILE A 354 14.80 57.85 16.25
N PHE A 355 14.48 58.62 15.22
CA PHE A 355 15.20 59.85 14.89
C PHE A 355 15.07 60.90 16.00
N GLN A 356 13.86 61.12 16.54
CA GLN A 356 13.66 62.03 17.68
C GLN A 356 14.43 61.57 18.92
N LYS A 357 14.52 60.26 19.16
CA LYS A 357 15.35 59.72 20.25
C LYS A 357 16.82 60.07 20.04
N TRP A 358 17.35 59.85 18.84
CA TRP A 358 18.74 60.19 18.53
C TRP A 358 19.04 61.67 18.73
N VAL A 359 18.20 62.57 18.18
CA VAL A 359 18.32 64.02 18.38
C VAL A 359 18.31 64.39 19.87
N SER A 360 17.47 63.72 20.66
CA SER A 360 17.44 63.95 22.11
C SER A 360 18.73 63.50 22.81
N VAL A 361 19.39 62.43 22.33
CA VAL A 361 20.65 61.95 22.93
C VAL A 361 21.81 62.86 22.51
N GLU A 362 21.89 63.24 21.24
CA GLU A 362 22.92 64.18 20.74
C GLU A 362 22.85 65.52 21.49
N ARG A 363 21.66 66.10 21.68
CA ARG A 363 21.52 67.36 22.43
C ARG A 363 21.97 67.25 23.89
N LYS A 364 21.83 66.08 24.52
CA LYS A 364 22.36 65.84 25.87
C LYS A 364 23.89 65.80 25.84
N CYS A 365 24.49 65.18 24.81
CA CYS A 365 25.93 65.13 24.62
C CYS A 365 26.53 66.52 24.32
N GLU A 366 25.86 67.34 23.50
CA GLU A 366 26.26 68.73 23.22
C GLU A 366 26.31 69.58 24.50
N SER A 367 25.39 69.37 25.45
CA SER A 367 25.41 70.05 26.75
C SER A 367 26.55 69.61 27.69
N GLY A 368 27.34 68.60 27.29
CA GLY A 368 28.46 68.02 28.04
C GLY A 368 29.85 68.07 27.39
N ALA A 369 29.99 68.61 26.17
CA ALA A 369 31.21 68.75 25.35
C ALA A 369 31.86 67.44 24.81
N ASP A 370 31.86 67.23 23.49
CA ASP A 370 33.00 67.47 22.57
C ASP A 370 32.54 67.24 21.10
N ASP A 371 32.91 68.15 20.21
CA ASP A 371 32.19 68.53 18.98
C ASP A 371 32.88 68.00 17.71
N GLU A 372 32.65 66.71 17.36
CA GLU A 372 33.18 66.15 16.09
C GLU A 372 32.27 65.14 15.37
N ARG A 373 31.22 64.59 16.01
CA ARG A 373 30.38 63.52 15.42
C ARG A 373 29.14 63.99 14.65
N VAL A 374 28.67 65.23 14.88
CA VAL A 374 27.39 65.73 14.36
C VAL A 374 27.42 65.98 12.84
N PHE A 375 28.60 66.16 12.23
CA PHE A 375 28.74 66.55 10.83
C PHE A 375 28.65 65.40 9.79
N GLU A 376 28.88 64.14 10.19
CA GLU A 376 28.90 63.03 9.22
C GLU A 376 27.48 62.68 8.72
N TRP A 377 26.45 62.84 9.56
CA TRP A 377 25.05 62.52 9.22
C TRP A 377 24.36 63.50 8.26
N ALA A 378 24.53 64.81 8.48
CA ALA A 378 23.93 65.83 7.60
C ALA A 378 24.45 65.70 6.16
N THR A 379 25.70 65.25 6.04
CA THR A 379 26.36 64.99 4.76
C THR A 379 25.87 63.69 4.12
N LEU A 380 25.65 62.62 4.91
CA LEU A 380 25.20 61.31 4.43
C LEU A 380 23.71 61.26 4.05
N LEU A 381 22.83 62.01 4.73
CA LEU A 381 21.39 62.04 4.43
C LEU A 381 20.98 63.08 3.38
N GLY A 382 21.91 63.90 2.87
CA GLY A 382 21.59 64.98 1.91
C GLY A 382 20.63 66.05 2.47
N VAL A 383 20.44 66.09 3.79
CA VAL A 383 19.62 67.08 4.48
C VAL A 383 20.48 68.31 4.71
N LYS A 384 20.23 69.38 3.94
CA LYS A 384 20.73 70.71 4.30
C LYS A 384 20.22 71.03 5.70
N CYS A 385 21.11 71.02 6.70
CA CYS A 385 20.82 71.59 8.01
C CYS A 385 20.31 73.02 7.82
N LEU A 386 19.01 73.22 8.03
CA LEU A 386 18.45 74.54 8.25
C LEU A 386 18.88 74.96 9.65
N ARG A 387 19.53 76.14 9.69
CA ARG A 387 20.02 76.83 10.88
C ARG A 387 19.07 76.81 12.07
#